data_AF-A0A0C9VD06-F1
#
_entry.id   AF-A0A0C9VD06-F1
#
_cell.length_a   1.000
_cell.length_b   1.000
_cell.length_c   1.000
_cell.angle_alpha   90.00
_cell.angle_beta   90.00
_cell.angle_gamma   90.00
#
_symmetry.space_group_name_H-M   'P 1'
#
loop_
_entity.id
_entity.type
_entity.pdbx_description
1 polymer ?
#
loop_
_entity_poly.entity_id
_entity_poly.type
_entity_poly.pdbx_seq_one_letter_code
_entity_poly.pdbx_strand_id
1 'polypeptide(L)'
;MSYLGGRFTASVYTTAPLETHQAFSSARSNFKGQSGLDFFQDMDPVKLSYNQEQISKYPKQIVDLYSAFSWIEGKVSVNDTRYVGIMEDDFEWCPDSWDELKAVIYEVASRDQLEKGGPLCGIFVATGGSGLVVRTHILRLLRQALTQYGTKMKPDVLIQDCLAGDLELCSSCKLAASRRMILRHTGATESTYENRTYPEDRWQCGWRQPFNGRLGIWVP
;
A
#
# COMPACT_ATOMS: atom_id res chain seq x y z
N MET A 1 10.25 27.23 -13.98
CA MET A 1 9.99 25.89 -13.40
C MET A 1 8.50 25.72 -13.33
N SER A 2 7.92 25.09 -14.36
CA SER A 2 6.48 25.02 -14.59
C SER A 2 5.83 24.00 -13.68
N TYR A 3 4.87 24.50 -12.90
CA TYR A 3 3.86 23.76 -12.16
C TYR A 3 3.26 22.61 -12.98
N LEU A 4 3.38 21.38 -12.48
CA LEU A 4 2.45 20.30 -12.81
C LEU A 4 1.48 20.14 -11.64
N GLY A 5 0.32 20.77 -11.77
CA GLY A 5 -0.80 20.75 -10.82
C GLY A 5 -1.54 19.41 -10.80
N GLY A 6 -0.85 18.32 -10.49
CA GLY A 6 -1.50 17.06 -10.11
C GLY A 6 -1.91 17.15 -8.64
N ARG A 7 -3.21 17.12 -8.35
CA ARG A 7 -3.71 16.99 -6.97
C ARG A 7 -3.33 15.59 -6.46
N PHE A 8 -2.40 15.52 -5.52
CA PHE A 8 -2.18 14.30 -4.74
C PHE A 8 -3.45 14.05 -3.91
N THR A 9 -4.05 12.87 -4.08
CA THR A 9 -5.22 12.42 -3.30
C THR A 9 -4.88 11.10 -2.62
N ALA A 10 -5.00 11.06 -1.30
CA ALA A 10 -4.91 9.86 -0.49
C ALA A 10 -6.32 9.45 -0.02
N SER A 11 -6.54 8.15 0.17
CA SER A 11 -7.78 7.64 0.74
C SER A 11 -7.44 6.58 1.78
N VAL A 12 -8.09 6.63 2.94
CA VAL A 12 -8.01 5.61 3.99
C VAL A 12 -9.25 4.74 3.89
N TYR A 13 -9.07 3.43 3.82
CA TYR A 13 -10.14 2.46 3.60
C TYR A 13 -10.25 1.51 4.80
N THR A 14 -11.48 1.21 5.23
CA THR A 14 -11.72 0.15 6.22
C THR A 14 -12.94 -0.69 5.85
N THR A 15 -12.92 -1.97 6.21
CA THR A 15 -14.10 -2.85 6.20
C THR A 15 -14.70 -3.07 7.57
N ALA A 16 -14.08 -2.53 8.62
CA ALA A 16 -14.56 -2.68 9.98
C ALA A 16 -15.68 -1.67 10.31
N PRO A 17 -16.61 -2.02 11.21
CA PRO A 17 -17.58 -1.07 11.78
C PRO A 17 -16.89 0.13 12.44
N LEU A 18 -17.41 1.35 12.23
CA LEU A 18 -16.78 2.57 12.81
C LEU A 18 -16.88 2.58 14.33
N GLU A 19 -17.91 1.93 14.87
CA GLU A 19 -18.15 1.80 16.31
C GLU A 19 -17.06 0.96 16.98
N THR A 20 -16.45 0.03 16.24
CA THR A 20 -15.42 -0.88 16.76
C THR A 20 -14.01 -0.53 16.25
N HIS A 21 -13.89 0.28 15.19
CA HIS A 21 -12.61 0.65 14.60
C HIS A 21 -12.13 2.04 15.05
N GLN A 22 -11.73 2.12 16.33
CA GLN A 22 -11.36 3.39 16.98
C GLN A 22 -10.20 4.11 16.29
N ALA A 23 -9.21 3.38 15.78
CA ALA A 23 -8.07 3.97 15.08
C ALA A 23 -8.51 4.71 13.81
N PHE A 24 -9.33 4.09 12.96
CA PHE A 24 -9.90 4.73 11.77
C PHE A 24 -10.79 5.93 12.12
N SER A 25 -11.67 5.78 13.12
CA SER A 25 -12.53 6.86 13.58
C SER A 25 -11.72 8.05 14.12
N SER A 26 -10.64 7.79 14.85
CA SER A 26 -9.73 8.82 15.37
C SER A 26 -8.96 9.50 14.25
N ALA A 27 -8.38 8.74 13.31
CA ALA A 27 -7.69 9.28 12.15
C ALA A 27 -8.62 10.15 11.29
N ARG A 28 -9.84 9.67 11.02
CA ARG A 28 -10.86 10.41 10.27
C ARG A 28 -11.24 11.74 10.94
N SER A 29 -11.34 11.74 12.27
CA SER A 29 -11.61 12.96 13.04
C SER A 29 -10.42 13.93 13.02
N ASN A 30 -9.21 13.43 13.22
CA ASN A 30 -7.99 14.24 13.32
C ASN A 30 -7.62 14.92 11.99
N PHE A 31 -7.84 14.25 10.86
CA PHE A 31 -7.55 14.80 9.54
C PHE A 31 -8.78 15.35 8.82
N LYS A 32 -9.86 15.63 9.55
CA LYS A 32 -11.09 16.18 8.97
C LYS A 32 -10.81 17.52 8.29
N GLY A 33 -11.10 17.60 7.00
CA GLY A 33 -10.92 18.81 6.19
C GLY A 33 -9.54 18.95 5.54
N GLN A 34 -8.65 17.97 5.71
CA GLN A 34 -7.39 17.92 4.97
C GLN A 34 -7.68 17.77 3.47
N SER A 35 -7.25 18.75 2.68
CA SER A 35 -7.44 18.72 1.22
C SER A 35 -6.72 17.52 0.62
N GLY A 36 -7.45 16.73 -0.18
CA GLY A 36 -6.89 15.56 -0.86
C GLY A 36 -6.74 14.33 0.05
N LEU A 37 -7.43 14.26 1.18
CA LEU A 37 -7.53 13.05 2.00
C LEU A 37 -8.99 12.67 2.21
N ASP A 38 -9.35 11.44 1.80
CA ASP A 38 -10.69 10.88 1.97
C ASP A 38 -10.68 9.67 2.91
N PHE A 39 -11.78 9.43 3.61
CA PHE A 39 -11.97 8.25 4.47
C PHE A 39 -13.20 7.48 3.98
N PHE A 40 -13.01 6.21 3.66
CA PHE A 40 -14.07 5.33 3.13
C PHE A 40 -14.21 4.07 3.98
N GLN A 41 -15.46 3.68 4.21
CA GLN A 41 -15.83 2.46 4.92
C GLN A 41 -16.71 1.61 4.01
N ASP A 42 -16.34 0.34 3.82
CA ASP A 42 -17.16 -0.65 3.14
C ASP A 42 -17.45 -1.84 4.06
N MET A 43 -18.66 -1.86 4.62
CA MET A 43 -19.13 -2.92 5.50
C MET A 43 -19.54 -4.19 4.73
N ASP A 44 -19.60 -4.14 3.39
CA ASP A 44 -20.02 -5.24 2.54
C ASP A 44 -19.08 -5.41 1.33
N PRO A 45 -17.79 -5.73 1.58
CA PRO A 45 -16.78 -5.87 0.54
C PRO A 45 -17.10 -6.99 -0.47
N VAL A 46 -18.06 -7.86 -0.13
CA VAL A 46 -18.43 -9.10 -0.82
C VAL A 46 -19.37 -8.89 -2.00
N LYS A 47 -19.98 -7.71 -2.18
CA LYS A 47 -20.82 -7.43 -3.37
C LYS A 47 -20.07 -7.44 -4.70
N LEU A 48 -18.74 -7.50 -4.66
CA LEU A 48 -17.88 -7.51 -5.83
C LEU A 48 -17.60 -8.95 -6.30
N SER A 49 -18.52 -9.49 -7.12
CA SER A 49 -18.30 -10.56 -8.10
C SER A 49 -17.94 -11.99 -7.65
N TYR A 50 -17.72 -12.27 -6.36
CA TYR A 50 -17.49 -13.63 -5.87
C TYR A 50 -18.73 -14.24 -5.23
N ASN A 51 -18.93 -15.55 -5.43
CA ASN A 51 -19.92 -16.28 -4.63
C ASN A 51 -19.36 -16.46 -3.19
N GLN A 52 -20.24 -16.48 -2.18
CA GLN A 52 -19.86 -16.56 -0.76
C GLN A 52 -18.92 -17.75 -0.44
N GLU A 53 -19.09 -18.86 -1.17
CA GLU A 53 -18.32 -20.08 -1.02
C GLU A 53 -16.87 -19.95 -1.56
N GLN A 54 -16.63 -19.14 -2.59
CA GLN A 54 -15.28 -18.83 -3.06
C GLN A 54 -14.56 -17.79 -2.21
N ILE A 55 -15.27 -17.05 -1.37
CA ILE A 55 -14.67 -16.03 -0.49
C ILE A 55 -14.17 -16.68 0.80
N SER A 56 -14.90 -17.66 1.33
CA SER A 56 -14.54 -18.34 2.59
C SER A 56 -13.18 -19.04 2.55
N LYS A 57 -12.65 -19.36 1.35
CA LYS A 57 -11.31 -19.94 1.18
C LYS A 57 -10.16 -18.93 1.29
N TYR A 58 -10.42 -17.62 1.23
CA TYR A 58 -9.37 -16.60 1.30
C TYR A 58 -9.25 -16.03 2.72
N PRO A 59 -8.03 -15.71 3.18
CA PRO A 59 -7.83 -14.92 4.39
C PRO A 59 -8.59 -13.59 4.32
N LYS A 60 -9.16 -13.12 5.44
CA LYS A 60 -9.93 -11.86 5.49
C LYS A 60 -9.16 -10.67 4.88
N GLN A 61 -7.88 -10.55 5.19
CA GLN A 61 -7.03 -9.47 4.68
C GLN A 61 -6.90 -9.48 3.14
N ILE A 62 -6.91 -10.65 2.49
CA ILE A 62 -6.96 -10.75 1.02
C ILE A 62 -8.26 -10.17 0.48
N VAL A 63 -9.38 -10.50 1.11
CA VAL A 63 -10.71 -10.01 0.72
C VAL A 63 -10.78 -8.49 0.90
N ASP A 64 -10.30 -7.98 2.05
CA ASP A 64 -10.27 -6.54 2.34
C ASP A 64 -9.45 -5.76 1.29
N LEU A 65 -8.24 -6.24 0.96
CA LEU A 65 -7.38 -5.63 -0.05
C LEU A 65 -7.98 -5.70 -1.46
N TYR A 66 -8.58 -6.84 -1.81
CA TYR A 66 -9.26 -6.99 -3.09
C TYR A 66 -10.39 -5.97 -3.26
N SER A 67 -11.21 -5.81 -2.22
CA SER A 67 -12.33 -4.87 -2.24
C SER A 67 -11.87 -3.42 -2.22
N ALA A 68 -10.81 -3.09 -1.47
CA ALA A 68 -10.18 -1.78 -1.51
C ALA A 68 -9.68 -1.43 -2.93
N PHE A 69 -8.99 -2.35 -3.60
CA PHE A 69 -8.50 -2.14 -4.97
C PHE A 69 -9.64 -2.02 -5.98
N SER A 70 -10.66 -2.87 -5.85
CA SER A 70 -11.83 -2.81 -6.73
C SER A 70 -12.63 -1.51 -6.53
N TRP A 71 -12.73 -1.02 -5.30
CA TRP A 71 -13.36 0.26 -5.01
C TRP A 71 -12.61 1.41 -5.66
N ILE A 72 -11.28 1.49 -5.49
CA ILE A 72 -10.46 2.52 -6.13
C ILE A 72 -10.56 2.42 -7.65
N GLU A 73 -10.47 1.21 -8.23
CA GLU A 73 -10.59 0.98 -9.68
C GLU A 73 -11.90 1.55 -10.25
N GLY A 74 -13.01 1.43 -9.51
CA GLY A 74 -14.29 2.04 -9.88
C GLY A 74 -14.36 3.57 -9.76
N LYS A 75 -13.35 4.21 -9.18
CA LYS A 75 -13.26 5.67 -8.98
C LYS A 75 -12.21 6.34 -9.87
N VAL A 76 -11.34 5.58 -10.51
CA VAL A 76 -10.26 6.09 -11.36
C VAL A 76 -10.57 5.85 -12.83
N SER A 77 -10.15 6.77 -13.69
CA SER A 77 -10.22 6.55 -15.14
C SER A 77 -9.14 5.54 -15.56
N VAL A 78 -9.34 4.85 -16.68
CA VAL A 78 -8.32 3.95 -17.26
C VAL A 78 -7.02 4.69 -17.59
N ASN A 79 -7.10 6.00 -17.86
CA ASN A 79 -5.94 6.86 -18.14
C ASN A 79 -5.39 7.58 -16.89
N ASP A 80 -5.89 7.22 -15.70
CA ASP A 80 -5.46 7.82 -14.46
C ASP A 80 -4.06 7.31 -14.08
N THR A 81 -3.15 8.23 -13.77
CA THR A 81 -1.76 7.93 -13.37
C THR A 81 -1.49 8.24 -11.91
N ARG A 82 -2.55 8.46 -11.11
CA ARG A 82 -2.42 8.72 -9.68
C ARG A 82 -1.76 7.56 -8.96
N TYR A 83 -1.13 7.91 -7.85
CA TYR A 83 -0.59 6.99 -6.87
C TYR A 83 -1.63 6.74 -5.78
N VAL A 84 -1.75 5.49 -5.33
CA VAL A 84 -2.68 5.02 -4.31
C VAL A 84 -1.85 4.43 -3.18
N GLY A 85 -1.96 5.01 -1.99
CA GLY A 85 -1.34 4.48 -0.78
C GLY A 85 -2.18 3.38 -0.15
N ILE A 86 -1.53 2.30 0.26
CA ILE A 86 -2.07 1.22 1.09
C ILE A 86 -1.33 1.32 2.40
N MET A 87 -2.07 1.64 3.46
CA MET A 87 -1.53 1.89 4.79
C MET A 87 -2.42 1.23 5.82
N GLU A 88 -1.78 0.63 6.82
CA GLU A 88 -2.46 0.08 7.99
C GLU A 88 -2.62 1.17 9.05
N ASP A 89 -3.58 0.99 9.93
CA ASP A 89 -4.00 1.96 10.94
C ASP A 89 -3.16 1.94 12.23
N ASP A 90 -2.29 0.94 12.38
CA ASP A 90 -1.32 0.77 13.46
C ASP A 90 0.12 1.18 13.06
N PHE A 91 0.21 2.02 12.02
CA PHE A 91 1.45 2.66 11.59
C PHE A 91 1.37 4.17 11.74
N GLU A 92 2.37 4.72 12.41
CA GLU A 92 2.50 6.16 12.59
C GLU A 92 3.51 6.76 11.61
N TRP A 93 3.21 7.97 11.16
CA TRP A 93 4.16 8.77 10.40
C TRP A 93 5.35 9.17 11.27
N CYS A 94 6.53 9.02 10.71
CA CYS A 94 7.73 9.59 11.29
C CYS A 94 7.66 11.13 11.28
N PRO A 95 8.28 11.80 12.27
CA PRO A 95 8.39 13.26 12.25
C PRO A 95 8.95 13.75 10.91
N ASP A 96 8.29 14.76 10.33
CA ASP A 96 8.68 15.42 9.07
C ASP A 96 8.78 14.52 7.82
N SER A 97 8.28 13.28 7.86
CA SER A 97 8.47 12.31 6.78
C SER A 97 7.48 12.43 5.62
N TRP A 98 6.48 13.30 5.75
CA TRP A 98 5.52 13.59 4.68
C TRP A 98 6.16 14.24 3.45
N ASP A 99 7.10 15.16 3.68
CA ASP A 99 7.85 15.78 2.59
C ASP A 99 8.80 14.78 1.93
N GLU A 100 9.36 13.84 2.71
CA GLU A 100 10.15 12.72 2.18
C GLU A 100 9.30 11.81 1.29
N LEU A 101 8.08 11.42 1.70
CA LEU A 101 7.17 10.65 0.84
C LEU A 101 6.94 11.37 -0.49
N LYS A 102 6.57 12.66 -0.42
CA LYS A 102 6.30 13.45 -1.62
C LYS A 102 7.53 13.49 -2.52
N ALA A 103 8.71 13.75 -1.96
CA ALA A 103 9.96 13.77 -2.72
C ALA A 103 10.22 12.44 -3.44
N VAL A 104 10.05 11.32 -2.74
CA VAL A 104 10.19 9.98 -3.35
C VAL A 104 9.16 9.79 -4.48
N ILE A 105 7.88 10.09 -4.25
CA ILE A 105 6.84 9.99 -5.29
C ILE A 105 7.20 10.85 -6.51
N TYR A 106 7.64 12.09 -6.29
CA TYR A 106 8.03 13.00 -7.38
C TYR A 106 9.22 12.45 -8.17
N GLU A 107 10.24 11.93 -7.49
CA GLU A 107 11.40 11.37 -8.18
C GLU A 107 11.03 10.12 -8.99
N VAL A 108 10.29 9.18 -8.38
CA VAL A 108 9.74 7.98 -9.05
C VAL A 108 8.95 8.40 -10.30
N ALA A 109 8.03 9.34 -10.16
CA ALA A 109 7.17 9.79 -11.25
C ALA A 109 7.95 10.45 -12.39
N SER A 110 9.01 11.21 -12.06
CA SER A 110 9.88 11.85 -13.06
C SER A 110 10.74 10.85 -13.85
N ARG A 111 11.13 9.74 -13.22
CA ARG A 111 12.02 8.72 -13.82
C ARG A 111 11.28 7.59 -14.52
N ASP A 112 10.04 7.33 -14.18
CA ASP A 112 9.21 6.31 -14.84
C ASP A 112 9.11 6.52 -16.37
N GLN A 113 9.24 7.76 -16.83
CA GLN A 113 9.29 8.09 -18.27
C GLN A 113 10.64 7.79 -18.96
N LEU A 114 11.69 7.48 -18.17
CA LEU A 114 13.09 7.41 -18.63
C LEU A 114 13.72 6.02 -18.47
N GLU A 115 13.11 5.13 -17.69
CA GLU A 115 13.72 3.82 -17.41
C GLU A 115 13.52 2.80 -18.53
N LYS A 116 14.65 2.24 -19.02
CA LYS A 116 14.65 1.00 -19.80
C LYS A 116 14.40 -0.18 -18.84
N GLY A 117 13.42 -1.02 -19.14
CA GLY A 117 13.19 -2.30 -18.41
C GLY A 117 11.84 -2.48 -17.72
N GLY A 118 10.86 -1.59 -17.92
CA GLY A 118 9.49 -1.75 -17.39
C GLY A 118 9.05 -0.61 -16.46
N PRO A 119 7.73 -0.41 -16.25
CA PRO A 119 7.19 0.67 -15.43
C PRO A 119 7.47 0.50 -13.92
N LEU A 120 7.62 1.61 -13.22
CA LEU A 120 7.61 1.65 -11.76
C LEU A 120 6.17 1.47 -11.26
N CYS A 121 5.86 0.26 -10.81
CA CYS A 121 4.51 -0.14 -10.41
C CYS A 121 4.14 0.31 -9.00
N GLY A 122 5.14 0.48 -8.13
CA GLY A 122 4.91 0.94 -6.78
C GLY A 122 6.16 1.46 -6.06
N ILE A 123 5.94 1.92 -4.83
CA ILE A 123 6.92 2.49 -3.93
C ILE A 123 6.72 1.86 -2.56
N PHE A 124 7.77 1.27 -2.02
CA PHE A 124 7.82 0.75 -0.66
C PHE A 124 8.37 1.82 0.28
N VAL A 125 7.62 2.15 1.31
CA VAL A 125 7.95 3.21 2.27
C VAL A 125 7.88 2.75 3.72
N ALA A 126 7.28 1.58 3.98
CA ALA A 126 7.26 0.95 5.29
C ALA A 126 6.99 -0.57 5.23
N THR A 127 7.46 -1.28 6.25
CA THR A 127 7.28 -2.72 6.51
C THR A 127 5.86 -3.07 6.92
N GLY A 128 5.53 -4.36 6.98
CA GLY A 128 4.27 -4.85 7.52
C GLY A 128 3.11 -4.91 6.52
N GLY A 129 3.29 -4.43 5.29
CA GLY A 129 2.21 -4.28 4.31
C GLY A 129 1.62 -2.87 4.25
N SER A 130 2.17 -1.97 5.07
CA SER A 130 1.54 -0.75 5.55
C SER A 130 2.14 0.52 4.93
N GLY A 131 3.12 0.36 4.05
CA GLY A 131 3.75 1.47 3.33
C GLY A 131 3.95 1.12 1.88
N LEU A 132 2.86 0.81 1.16
CA LEU A 132 2.91 0.56 -0.27
C LEU A 132 2.14 1.64 -1.00
N VAL A 133 2.80 2.33 -1.91
CA VAL A 133 2.17 3.30 -2.80
C VAL A 133 2.21 2.75 -4.22
N VAL A 134 1.07 2.45 -4.81
CA VAL A 134 0.96 1.77 -6.10
C VAL A 134 0.35 2.67 -7.16
N ARG A 135 0.62 2.40 -8.43
CA ARG A 135 -0.08 3.09 -9.53
C ARG A 135 -1.45 2.47 -9.77
N THR A 136 -2.42 3.32 -10.10
CA THR A 136 -3.80 2.93 -10.42
C THR A 136 -3.92 1.86 -11.50
N HIS A 137 -3.11 1.91 -12.56
CA HIS A 137 -3.15 0.91 -13.63
C HIS A 137 -2.72 -0.50 -13.19
N ILE A 138 -2.05 -0.62 -12.04
CA ILE A 138 -1.59 -1.89 -11.46
C ILE A 138 -2.64 -2.54 -10.56
N LEU A 139 -3.69 -1.81 -10.16
CA LEU A 139 -4.73 -2.33 -9.25
C LEU A 139 -5.41 -3.60 -9.77
N ARG A 140 -5.71 -3.65 -11.08
CA ARG A 140 -6.27 -4.85 -11.72
C ARG A 140 -5.32 -6.04 -11.64
N LEU A 141 -4.02 -5.79 -11.84
CA LEU A 141 -2.99 -6.83 -11.78
C LEU A 141 -2.82 -7.36 -10.35
N LEU A 142 -2.82 -6.47 -9.34
CA LEU A 142 -2.79 -6.85 -7.94
C LEU A 142 -4.01 -7.67 -7.53
N ARG A 143 -5.20 -7.30 -7.99
CA ARG A 143 -6.42 -8.10 -7.78
C ARG A 143 -6.28 -9.51 -8.37
N GLN A 144 -5.75 -9.64 -9.57
CA GLN A 144 -5.48 -10.96 -10.17
C GLN A 144 -4.47 -11.75 -9.34
N ALA A 145 -3.37 -11.12 -8.91
CA ALA A 145 -2.37 -11.74 -8.05
C ALA A 145 -2.97 -12.22 -6.72
N LEU A 146 -3.78 -11.39 -6.04
CA LEU A 146 -4.47 -11.74 -4.80
C LEU A 146 -5.34 -12.99 -4.98
N THR A 147 -6.04 -13.10 -6.10
CA THR A 147 -6.93 -14.25 -6.36
C THR A 147 -6.18 -15.52 -6.70
N GLN A 148 -5.05 -15.40 -7.39
CA GLN A 148 -4.22 -16.52 -7.85
C GLN A 148 -3.29 -17.06 -6.75
N TYR A 149 -2.74 -16.18 -5.91
CA TYR A 149 -1.71 -16.52 -4.94
C TYR A 149 -2.12 -16.29 -3.47
N GLY A 150 -3.25 -15.61 -3.21
CA GLY A 150 -3.64 -15.17 -1.86
C GLY A 150 -3.96 -16.26 -0.84
N THR A 151 -4.13 -17.52 -1.26
CA THR A 151 -4.25 -18.66 -0.34
C THR A 151 -2.90 -19.28 0.04
N LYS A 152 -1.82 -18.90 -0.65
CA LYS A 152 -0.48 -19.49 -0.51
C LYS A 152 0.54 -18.56 0.13
N MET A 153 0.27 -17.26 0.10
CA MET A 153 1.20 -16.21 0.52
C MET A 153 0.48 -15.22 1.42
N LYS A 154 1.24 -14.55 2.29
CA LYS A 154 0.72 -13.40 3.01
C LYS A 154 0.44 -12.26 2.04
N PRO A 155 -0.62 -11.45 2.26
CA PRO A 155 -1.02 -10.42 1.30
C PRO A 155 0.05 -9.35 1.07
N ASP A 156 0.72 -8.91 2.12
CA ASP A 156 1.79 -7.92 2.07
C ASP A 156 2.98 -8.41 1.23
N VAL A 157 3.44 -9.63 1.48
CA VAL A 157 4.52 -10.28 0.73
C VAL A 157 4.12 -10.49 -0.72
N LEU A 158 2.91 -10.98 -0.98
CA LEU A 158 2.38 -11.17 -2.33
C LEU A 158 2.38 -9.87 -3.13
N ILE A 159 1.89 -8.78 -2.54
CA ILE A 159 1.85 -7.48 -3.21
C ILE A 159 3.29 -6.98 -3.44
N GLN A 160 4.17 -7.10 -2.45
CA GLN A 160 5.58 -6.70 -2.59
C GLN A 160 6.28 -7.46 -3.71
N ASP A 161 6.17 -8.79 -3.75
CA ASP A 161 6.78 -9.64 -4.78
C ASP A 161 6.18 -9.37 -6.16
N CYS A 162 4.87 -9.10 -6.25
CA CYS A 162 4.26 -8.67 -7.50
C CYS A 162 4.83 -7.33 -7.99
N LEU A 163 4.90 -6.31 -7.12
CA LEU A 163 5.42 -4.99 -7.49
C LEU A 163 6.92 -5.02 -7.84
N ALA A 164 7.68 -5.92 -7.22
CA ALA A 164 9.09 -6.14 -7.52
C ALA A 164 9.33 -6.97 -8.79
N GLY A 165 8.27 -7.52 -9.40
CA GLY A 165 8.35 -8.31 -10.62
C GLY A 165 8.75 -9.77 -10.43
N ASP A 166 8.68 -10.29 -9.20
CA ASP A 166 9.08 -11.67 -8.89
C ASP A 166 7.98 -12.69 -9.22
N LEU A 167 6.73 -12.24 -9.35
CA LEU A 167 5.63 -13.08 -9.82
C LEU A 167 5.53 -12.99 -11.35
N GLU A 168 5.33 -14.14 -12.02
CA GLU A 168 5.21 -14.21 -13.48
C GLU A 168 4.18 -13.21 -14.04
N LEU A 169 3.01 -13.14 -13.38
CA LEU A 169 1.93 -12.21 -13.69
C LEU A 169 2.38 -10.74 -13.67
N CYS A 170 3.35 -10.41 -12.83
CA CYS A 170 3.81 -9.05 -12.59
C CYS A 170 5.24 -8.80 -13.08
N SER A 171 5.80 -9.69 -13.91
CA SER A 171 7.21 -9.66 -14.35
C SER A 171 7.69 -8.38 -15.05
N SER A 172 6.77 -7.54 -15.53
CA SER A 172 7.09 -6.23 -16.10
C SER A 172 7.23 -5.11 -15.06
N CYS A 173 6.82 -5.36 -13.82
CA CYS A 173 6.84 -4.37 -12.75
C CYS A 173 8.21 -4.17 -12.14
N LYS A 174 8.45 -2.93 -11.71
CA LYS A 174 9.55 -2.57 -10.83
C LYS A 174 9.04 -1.88 -9.58
N LEU A 175 9.75 -2.11 -8.48
CA LEU A 175 9.47 -1.50 -7.19
C LEU A 175 10.56 -0.49 -6.84
N ALA A 176 10.13 0.73 -6.50
CA ALA A 176 10.98 1.69 -5.82
C ALA A 176 10.87 1.49 -4.30
N ALA A 177 11.86 1.93 -3.55
CA ALA A 177 11.77 1.98 -2.09
C ALA A 177 12.43 3.25 -1.56
N SER A 178 11.83 3.92 -0.56
CA SER A 178 12.48 5.04 0.11
C SER A 178 13.80 4.61 0.75
N ARG A 179 14.77 5.52 0.89
CA ARG A 179 16.06 5.15 1.50
C ARG A 179 15.93 4.71 2.95
N ARG A 180 14.92 5.24 3.65
CA ARG A 180 14.62 4.97 5.06
C ARG A 180 13.12 4.72 5.26
N MET A 181 12.81 4.09 6.38
CA MET A 181 11.46 3.91 6.90
C MET A 181 10.86 5.28 7.25
N ILE A 182 9.74 5.62 6.61
CA ILE A 182 9.01 6.89 6.84
C ILE A 182 7.74 6.70 7.69
N LEU A 183 7.33 5.45 7.90
CA LEU A 183 6.36 5.05 8.92
C LEU A 183 7.05 4.14 9.94
N ARG A 184 6.59 4.18 11.19
CA ARG A 184 6.97 3.25 12.25
C ARG A 184 5.76 2.40 12.66
N HIS A 185 6.00 1.14 12.99
CA HIS A 185 4.99 0.25 13.53
C HIS A 185 4.77 0.57 15.02
N THR A 186 3.54 0.86 15.46
CA THR A 186 3.27 1.24 16.87
C THR A 186 3.11 0.07 17.84
N GLY A 187 3.01 -1.17 17.34
CA GLY A 187 2.94 -2.40 18.14
C GLY A 187 4.08 -3.41 17.90
N ALA A 188 5.35 -3.03 18.08
CA ALA A 188 6.50 -3.96 17.86
C ALA A 188 6.34 -5.32 18.60
N THR A 189 5.58 -5.35 19.68
CA THR A 189 5.32 -6.54 20.52
C THR A 189 4.06 -7.32 20.15
N GLU A 190 3.19 -6.81 19.29
CA GLU A 190 1.91 -7.45 18.93
C GLU A 190 1.98 -8.05 17.52
N SER A 191 2.79 -9.10 17.36
CA SER A 191 2.68 -9.89 16.13
C SER A 191 1.37 -10.69 16.17
N THR A 192 0.68 -10.75 15.02
CA THR A 192 -0.43 -11.71 14.80
C THR A 192 0.02 -13.18 14.83
N TYR A 193 1.33 -13.44 14.94
CA TYR A 193 1.90 -14.77 15.17
C TYR A 193 2.07 -15.03 16.67
N GLU A 194 1.39 -16.07 17.17
CA GLU A 194 1.65 -16.60 18.51
C GLU A 194 3.16 -16.89 18.67
N ASN A 195 3.76 -16.36 19.73
CA ASN A 195 5.19 -16.46 20.09
C ASN A 195 6.19 -15.63 19.28
N ARG A 196 5.77 -14.59 18.55
CA ARG A 196 6.71 -13.67 17.87
C ARG A 196 6.65 -12.27 18.47
N THR A 197 7.67 -11.91 19.24
CA THR A 197 7.91 -10.55 19.74
C THR A 197 9.02 -9.92 18.92
N TYR A 198 8.78 -8.74 18.34
CA TYR A 198 9.86 -7.94 17.78
C TYR A 198 10.40 -6.98 18.86
N PRO A 199 11.72 -6.75 18.91
CA PRO A 199 12.27 -5.73 19.79
C PRO A 199 11.66 -4.36 19.47
N GLU A 200 11.36 -3.58 20.51
CA GLU A 200 10.76 -2.24 20.38
C GLU A 200 11.61 -1.28 19.53
N ASP A 201 12.91 -1.52 19.43
CA ASP A 201 13.83 -0.66 18.67
C ASP A 201 13.87 -0.97 17.16
N ARG A 202 13.23 -2.06 16.70
CA ARG A 202 13.21 -2.42 15.26
C ARG A 202 12.11 -1.70 14.49
N TRP A 203 12.37 -1.48 13.20
CA TRP A 203 11.40 -0.90 12.25
C TRP A 203 10.93 0.52 12.63
N GLN A 204 11.80 1.24 13.34
CA GLN A 204 11.57 2.61 13.77
C GLN A 204 11.88 3.61 12.66
N CYS A 205 11.46 4.85 12.88
CA CYS A 205 11.78 5.97 12.03
C CYS A 205 13.27 6.06 11.72
N GLY A 206 13.60 6.24 10.43
CA GLY A 206 14.98 6.39 9.98
C GLY A 206 15.76 5.09 9.79
N TRP A 207 15.19 3.92 10.14
CA TRP A 207 15.77 2.62 9.81
C TRP A 207 15.90 2.45 8.30
N ARG A 208 16.87 1.65 7.84
CA ARG A 208 16.94 1.26 6.43
C ARG A 208 15.77 0.33 6.10
N GLN A 209 15.22 0.49 4.91
CA GLN A 209 14.16 -0.41 4.44
C GLN A 209 14.71 -1.83 4.14
N PRO A 210 13.90 -2.90 4.23
CA PRO A 210 14.38 -4.29 4.14
C PRO A 210 14.92 -4.73 2.77
N PHE A 211 14.45 -4.12 1.68
CA PHE A 211 14.95 -4.30 0.32
C PHE A 211 16.26 -3.56 0.03
N ASN A 212 16.90 -2.91 1.01
CA ASN A 212 18.16 -2.21 0.77
C ASN A 212 19.24 -3.19 0.31
N GLY A 213 19.74 -3.00 -0.92
CA GLY A 213 20.73 -3.87 -1.56
C GLY A 213 20.12 -5.02 -2.39
N ARG A 214 18.79 -5.13 -2.47
CA ARG A 214 18.11 -6.09 -3.36
C ARG A 214 18.24 -5.63 -4.82
N LEU A 215 18.73 -6.51 -5.69
CA LEU A 215 18.79 -6.24 -7.13
C LEU A 215 17.38 -6.05 -7.70
N GLY A 216 17.20 -5.11 -8.62
CA GLY A 216 15.91 -4.79 -9.23
C GLY A 216 15.03 -3.83 -8.42
N ILE A 217 15.41 -3.51 -7.17
CA ILE A 217 14.74 -2.49 -6.37
C ILE A 217 15.48 -1.17 -6.52
N TRP A 218 14.76 -0.14 -6.94
CA TRP A 218 15.32 1.19 -7.07
C TRP A 218 15.19 1.96 -5.75
N VAL A 219 16.26 2.62 -5.31
CA VAL A 219 16.28 3.44 -4.09
C VAL A 219 16.79 4.83 -4.46
N PRO A 220 15.95 5.89 -4.40
CA PRO A 220 16.38 7.28 -4.56
C PRO A 220 17.26 7.78 -3.39
#